data_AF-A0A3D3IA36-F1
#
_entry.id   AF-A0A3D3IA36-F1
#
_cell.length_a   1.000
_cell.length_b   1.000
_cell.length_c   1.000
_cell.angle_alpha   90.00
_cell.angle_beta   90.00
_cell.angle_gamma   90.00
#
_symmetry.space_group_name_H-M   'P 1'
#
loop_
_entity.id
_entity.type
_entity.pdbx_description
1 polymer ?
#
loop_
_entity_poly.entity_id
_entity_poly.type
_entity_poly.pdbx_seq_one_letter_code
_entity_poly.pdbx_strand_id
1 'polypeptide(L)' 'MQGKFRVFIIAISIFSVGQLMAQPLSGIYTVGSGGSYSSLTAAVADLTTKGVSSPVVFKLKTGT' A
#
# COMPACT_ATOMS: atom_id res chain seq x y z
N MET A 1 35.00 2.46 -23.18
CA MET A 1 34.38 2.89 -21.90
C MET A 1 32.84 2.91 -21.91
N GLN A 2 32.14 2.63 -23.02
CA GLN A 2 30.67 2.73 -23.14
C GLN A 2 29.89 1.48 -22.63
N GLY A 3 30.51 0.31 -22.55
CA GLY A 3 29.82 -0.96 -22.21
C GLY A 3 29.50 -1.15 -20.73
N LYS A 4 30.38 -0.66 -19.83
CA LYS A 4 30.23 -0.81 -18.37
C LYS A 4 29.08 0.04 -17.80
N PHE A 5 28.75 1.16 -18.45
CA PHE A 5 27.65 2.06 -18.08
C PHE A 5 26.27 1.47 -18.44
N ARG A 6 26.17 0.78 -19.59
CA ARG A 6 24.92 0.11 -20.02
C ARG A 6 24.56 -1.08 -19.13
N VAL A 7 25.56 -1.84 -18.67
CA VAL A 7 25.38 -2.96 -17.73
C VAL A 7 24.97 -2.46 -16.34
N PHE A 8 25.50 -1.31 -15.90
CA PHE A 8 25.14 -0.68 -14.62
C PHE A 8 23.69 -0.14 -14.61
N ILE A 9 23.22 0.45 -15.72
CA ILE A 9 21.82 0.89 -15.89
C ILE A 9 20.86 -0.30 -15.88
N ILE A 10 21.21 -1.41 -16.54
CA ILE A 10 20.40 -2.63 -16.56
C ILE A 10 20.33 -3.23 -15.14
N ALA A 11 21.45 -3.33 -14.43
CA ALA A 11 21.51 -3.86 -13.06
C ALA A 11 20.71 -3.02 -12.04
N ILE A 12 20.62 -1.70 -12.22
CA ILE A 12 19.75 -0.82 -11.41
C ILE A 12 18.27 -1.05 -11.74
N SER A 13 17.94 -1.29 -13.01
CA SER A 13 16.55 -1.47 -13.47
C SER A 13 15.90 -2.78 -12.96
N ILE A 14 16.68 -3.84 -12.72
CA ILE A 14 16.20 -5.09 -12.09
C ILE A 14 16.18 -5.04 -10.55
N PHE A 15 16.82 -4.05 -9.92
CA PHE A 15 16.75 -3.83 -8.46
C PHE A 15 15.54 -2.94 -8.07
N SER A 16 15.00 -2.17 -9.01
CA SER A 16 13.87 -1.24 -8.77
C SER A 16 12.48 -1.84 -8.93
N VAL A 17 12.34 -3.15 -9.12
CA VAL A 17 11.10 -3.85 -8.75
C VAL A 17 11.04 -3.95 -7.21
N GLY A 18 10.99 -2.78 -6.57
CA GLY A 18 10.70 -2.64 -5.16
C GLY A 18 9.40 -3.39 -4.90
N GLN A 19 9.49 -4.35 -3.98
CA GLN A 19 8.47 -5.36 -3.81
C GLN A 19 7.12 -4.69 -3.52
N LEU A 20 6.24 -4.64 -4.52
CA LEU A 20 4.81 -4.35 -4.37
C LEU A 20 4.14 -5.59 -3.74
N MET A 21 4.65 -6.03 -2.59
CA MET A 21 3.97 -7.01 -1.77
C MET A 21 2.83 -6.22 -1.12
N ALA A 22 1.60 -6.55 -1.46
CA ALA A 22 0.46 -5.98 -0.75
C ALA A 22 0.61 -6.33 0.73
N GLN A 23 0.82 -5.32 1.59
CA GLN A 23 0.93 -5.54 3.02
C GLN A 23 -0.48 -5.78 3.57
N PRO A 24 -0.81 -6.99 4.05
CA PRO A 24 -2.16 -7.29 4.52
C PRO A 24 -2.52 -6.42 5.72
N LEU A 25 -3.81 -6.10 5.83
CA LEU A 25 -4.32 -5.22 6.88
C LEU A 25 -4.25 -5.92 8.24
N SER A 26 -3.91 -5.12 9.26
CA SER A 26 -3.84 -5.53 10.66
C SER A 26 -4.02 -4.32 11.57
N GLY A 27 -4.93 -4.42 12.54
CA GLY A 27 -5.15 -3.40 13.55
C GLY A 27 -6.32 -2.46 13.29
N ILE A 28 -6.26 -1.27 13.88
CA ILE A 28 -7.37 -0.32 13.91
C ILE A 28 -7.09 0.83 12.96
N TYR A 29 -8.04 1.10 12.06
CA TYR A 29 -7.98 2.19 11.10
C TYR A 29 -9.14 3.16 11.34
N THR A 30 -8.91 4.44 11.14
CA THR A 30 -9.97 5.45 11.23
C THR A 30 -10.41 5.88 9.83
N VAL A 31 -11.71 5.88 9.57
CA VAL A 31 -12.31 6.30 8.30
C VAL A 31 -12.99 7.65 8.46
N GLY A 32 -12.73 8.56 7.53
CA GLY A 32 -13.22 9.95 7.51
C GLY A 32 -12.05 10.94 7.39
N SER A 33 -12.35 12.21 7.15
CA SER A 33 -11.34 13.25 6.92
C SER A 33 -10.23 13.25 7.99
N GLY A 34 -8.96 13.21 7.56
CA GLY A 34 -7.79 13.12 8.43
C GLY A 34 -7.64 11.79 9.20
N GLY A 35 -8.36 10.74 8.82
CA GLY A 35 -8.15 9.37 9.31
C GLY A 35 -7.10 8.61 8.49
N SER A 36 -6.97 7.31 8.78
CA SER A 36 -6.18 6.37 7.97
C SER A 36 -6.72 6.27 6.54
N TYR A 37 -8.05 6.37 6.40
CA TYR A 37 -8.74 6.43 5.11
C TYR A 37 -9.65 7.65 5.08
N SER A 38 -9.62 8.39 3.99
CA SER A 38 -10.51 9.55 3.81
C SER A 38 -11.97 9.15 3.56
N SER A 39 -12.22 7.94 3.06
CA SER A 39 -13.56 7.44 2.71
C SER A 39 -13.69 5.92 2.93
N LEU A 40 -14.94 5.44 3.01
CA LEU A 40 -15.25 4.00 3.06
C LEU A 40 -14.78 3.29 1.78
N THR A 41 -14.91 3.93 0.62
CA THR A 41 -14.45 3.37 -0.65
C THR A 41 -12.95 3.07 -0.64
N ALA A 42 -12.13 3.96 -0.08
CA ALA A 42 -10.69 3.74 0.03
C ALA A 42 -10.37 2.57 0.98
N ALA A 43 -11.08 2.49 2.12
CA ALA A 43 -10.93 1.38 3.06
C ALA A 43 -11.32 0.02 2.43
N VAL A 44 -12.41 -0.04 1.66
CA VAL A 44 -12.88 -1.25 0.97
C VAL A 44 -11.93 -1.65 -0.17
N ALA A 45 -11.40 -0.68 -0.92
CA ALA A 45 -10.40 -0.94 -1.96
C ALA A 45 -9.14 -1.61 -1.37
N ASP A 46 -8.64 -1.09 -0.24
CA ASP A 46 -7.51 -1.68 0.47
C ASP A 46 -7.84 -3.06 1.06
N LEU A 47 -9.03 -3.23 1.64
CA LEU A 47 -9.49 -4.53 2.14
C LEU A 47 -9.50 -5.58 1.03
N THR A 48 -9.96 -5.21 -0.16
CA THR A 48 -10.08 -6.11 -1.32
C THR A 48 -8.71 -6.43 -1.92
N THR A 49 -7.82 -5.44 -2.01
CA THR A 49 -6.53 -5.59 -2.69
C THR A 49 -5.41 -6.11 -1.79
N LYS A 50 -5.45 -5.81 -0.49
CA LYS A 50 -4.41 -6.20 0.47
C LYS A 50 -4.79 -7.42 1.32
N GLY A 51 -6.08 -7.69 1.47
CA GLY A 51 -6.56 -8.75 2.38
C GLY A 51 -6.26 -8.46 3.85
N VAL A 52 -6.45 -9.47 4.69
CA VAL A 52 -6.37 -9.37 6.16
C VAL A 52 -5.49 -10.48 6.71
N SER A 53 -4.53 -10.14 7.57
CA SER A 53 -3.63 -11.11 8.22
C SER A 53 -3.81 -11.22 9.74
N SER A 54 -4.61 -10.33 10.32
CA SER A 54 -4.88 -10.21 11.76
C SER A 54 -6.16 -9.39 11.97
N PRO A 55 -6.74 -9.31 13.18
CA PRO A 55 -7.98 -8.55 13.38
C PRO A 55 -7.90 -7.11 12.85
N VAL A 56 -8.89 -6.72 12.05
CA VAL A 56 -9.00 -5.39 11.45
C VAL A 56 -10.29 -4.72 11.92
N VAL A 57 -10.18 -3.50 12.41
CA VAL A 57 -11.34 -2.69 12.83
C VAL A 57 -11.29 -1.33 12.15
N PHE A 58 -12.33 -1.00 11.38
CA PHE A 58 -12.53 0.34 10.83
C PHE A 58 -13.43 1.16 11.78
N LYS A 59 -12.86 2.19 12.41
CA LYS A 59 -13.59 3.17 13.21
C LYS A 59 -14.06 4.31 12.32
N LEU A 60 -15.37 4.45 12.16
CA LEU A 60 -15.94 5.53 11.36
C LEU A 60 -16.07 6.80 12.20
N LYS A 61 -15.52 7.91 11.70
CA LYS A 61 -15.82 9.23 12.26
C LYS A 61 -17.28 9.59 11.96
N THR A 62 -17.89 10.39 12.82
CA THR A 62 -19.22 10.96 12.56
C THR A 62 -19.22 11.71 11.24
N GLY A 63 -20.26 11.50 10.44
CA GLY A 63 -20.40 12.03 9.08
C GLY A 63 -21.71 11.58 8.46
N THR A 64 -21.87 11.80 7.16
CA THR A 64 -23.04 11.38 6.37
C THR A 64 -22.58 10.52 5.20
#